data_AF-A0A0F9FRJ6-F1
#
_entry.id   AF-A0A0F9FRJ6-F1
#
_cell.length_a   1.000
_cell.length_b   1.000
_cell.length_c   1.000
_cell.angle_alpha   90.00
_cell.angle_beta   90.00
_cell.angle_gamma   90.00
#
_symmetry.space_group_name_H-M   'P 1'
#
loop_
_entity.id
_entity.type
_entity.pdbx_description
1 polymer ?
#
loop_
_entity_poly.entity_id
_entity_poly.type
_entity_poly.pdbx_seq_one_letter_code
_entity_poly.pdbx_strand_id
1 'polypeptide(L)'
;FIVKLQTIPDEPKERISPDWDMVVSKDLGAGGLFFYSSKNLGAGTALDFKIGFSTSSPPIECVGIVVRVKEQPYTSIFGIAAAFTKIDERDREMINKTALDISRLENHNLKRAYV
;
A
#
# COMPACT_ATOMS: atom_id res chain seq x y z
N PHE A 1 -1.56 -7.71 0.54
CA PHE A 1 -1.44 -7.44 -0.92
C PHE A 1 0.01 -7.16 -1.27
N ILE A 2 0.45 -7.55 -2.47
CA ILE A 2 1.77 -7.14 -2.97
C ILE A 2 1.62 -5.75 -3.57
N VAL A 3 2.41 -4.81 -3.06
CA VAL A 3 2.44 -3.43 -3.51
C VAL A 3 3.85 -3.15 -4.01
N LYS A 4 3.95 -2.57 -5.20
CA LYS A 4 5.19 -1.97 -5.69
C LYS A 4 5.11 -0.48 -5.45
N LEU A 5 6.19 0.13 -4.96
CA LEU A 5 6.27 1.56 -4.74
C LEU A 5 7.58 2.15 -5.24
N GLN A 6 7.55 3.43 -5.50
CA GLN A 6 8.75 4.24 -5.78
C GLN A 6 8.51 5.66 -5.24
N THR A 7 9.57 6.33 -4.81
CA THR A 7 9.52 7.75 -4.46
C THR A 7 9.42 8.61 -5.70
N ILE A 8 8.53 9.59 -5.68
CA ILE A 8 8.47 10.62 -6.71
C ILE A 8 9.51 11.68 -6.36
N PRO A 9 10.57 11.88 -7.18
CA PRO A 9 11.58 12.88 -6.90
C PRO A 9 11.01 14.29 -7.09
N ASP A 10 11.49 15.25 -6.28
CA ASP A 10 11.10 16.66 -6.35
C ASP A 10 11.58 17.34 -7.64
N GLU A 11 12.64 16.82 -8.26
CA GLU A 11 13.17 17.29 -9.54
C GLU A 11 12.99 16.24 -10.63
N PRO A 12 12.63 16.64 -11.87
CA PRO A 12 12.54 15.74 -13.02
C PRO A 12 13.95 15.33 -13.47
N LYS A 13 14.60 14.43 -12.73
CA LYS A 13 15.73 13.66 -13.22
C LYS A 13 15.19 12.55 -14.11
N GLU A 14 15.83 12.31 -15.25
CA GLU A 14 15.50 11.18 -16.13
C GLU A 14 15.33 9.92 -15.28
N ARG A 15 14.11 9.37 -15.27
CA ARG A 15 13.79 8.12 -14.57
C ARG A 15 14.48 6.99 -15.32
N ILE A 16 15.79 6.80 -15.10
CA ILE A 16 16.53 5.62 -15.56
C ILE A 16 15.89 4.45 -14.82
N SER A 17 14.95 3.76 -15.50
CA SER A 17 14.10 2.66 -15.03
C SER A 17 13.88 2.64 -13.50
N PRO A 18 12.76 3.16 -12.98
CA PRO A 18 12.65 3.28 -11.55
C PRO A 18 12.64 1.89 -10.91
N ASP A 19 13.58 1.66 -9.99
CA ASP A 19 13.65 0.44 -9.20
C ASP A 19 12.43 0.46 -8.26
N TRP A 20 11.44 -0.38 -8.59
CA TRP A 20 10.21 -0.48 -7.80
C TRP A 20 10.48 -1.34 -6.57
N ASP A 21 10.39 -0.74 -5.40
CA ASP A 21 10.45 -1.47 -4.13
C ASP A 21 9.18 -2.32 -3.96
N MET A 22 9.33 -3.63 -3.79
CA MET A 22 8.20 -4.52 -3.51
C MET A 22 7.99 -4.65 -2.00
N VAL A 23 6.79 -4.34 -1.53
CA VAL A 23 6.40 -4.43 -0.13
C VAL A 23 5.11 -5.22 0.03
N VAL A 24 4.94 -5.82 1.21
CA VAL A 24 3.67 -6.42 1.61
C VAL A 24 2.87 -5.38 2.38
N SER A 25 1.71 -5.01 1.84
CA SER A 25 0.73 -4.20 2.58
C SER A 25 0.12 -5.04 3.70
N LYS A 26 0.17 -4.47 4.91
CA LYS A 26 -0.43 -5.01 6.13
C LYS A 26 -1.88 -4.55 6.30
N ASP A 27 -2.18 -3.34 5.85
CA ASP A 27 -3.54 -2.80 5.74
C ASP A 27 -3.68 -2.07 4.40
N LEU A 28 -4.84 -2.16 3.78
CA LEU A 28 -5.19 -1.52 2.52
C LEU A 28 -6.68 -1.18 2.53
N GLY A 29 -6.98 0.09 2.30
CA GLY A 29 -8.35 0.58 2.13
C GLY A 29 -8.43 1.68 1.09
N ALA A 30 -9.65 2.14 0.79
CA ALA A 30 -9.88 3.16 -0.24
C ALA A 30 -9.17 4.50 0.03
N GLY A 31 -8.79 4.77 1.29
CA GLY A 31 -8.08 5.99 1.67
C GLY A 31 -6.55 5.87 1.67
N GLY A 32 -5.99 4.67 1.59
CA GLY A 32 -4.55 4.48 1.70
C GLY A 32 -4.13 3.08 2.10
N LEU A 33 -2.86 2.92 2.43
CA LEU A 33 -2.29 1.64 2.83
C LEU A 33 -1.24 1.80 3.93
N PHE A 34 -1.08 0.73 4.71
CA PHE A 34 -0.04 0.59 5.72
C PHE A 34 0.87 -0.59 5.38
N PHE A 35 2.17 -0.39 5.47
CA PHE A 35 3.18 -1.38 5.13
C PHE A 35 4.45 -1.22 5.98
N TYR A 36 5.31 -2.24 5.92
CA TYR A 36 6.62 -2.19 6.55
C TYR A 36 7.72 -2.00 5.50
N SER A 37 8.73 -1.22 5.85
CA SER A 37 9.90 -0.95 5.01
C SER A 37 11.16 -0.92 5.87
N SER A 38 12.29 -1.35 5.31
CA SER A 38 13.62 -1.12 5.92
C SER A 38 14.14 0.30 5.67
N LYS A 39 13.48 1.07 4.79
CA LYS A 39 13.81 2.45 4.47
C LYS A 39 12.86 3.39 5.22
N ASN A 40 13.42 4.40 5.88
CA ASN A 40 12.64 5.53 6.36
C ASN A 40 12.30 6.45 5.18
N LEU A 41 11.05 6.43 4.74
CA LEU A 41 10.62 7.24 3.60
C LEU A 41 10.34 8.70 4.01
N GLY A 42 10.22 9.02 5.31
CA GLY A 42 9.86 10.35 5.79
C GLY A 42 8.38 10.71 5.58
N ALA A 43 7.80 11.49 6.50
CA ALA A 43 6.46 12.03 6.32
C ALA A 43 6.46 13.15 5.26
N GLY A 44 5.40 13.25 4.47
CA GLY A 44 5.29 14.20 3.36
C GLY A 44 5.83 13.67 2.02
N THR A 45 6.54 12.55 2.01
CA THR A 45 7.10 11.98 0.78
C THR A 45 6.00 11.46 -0.14
N ALA A 46 6.05 11.89 -1.40
CA ALA A 46 5.14 11.43 -2.44
C ALA A 46 5.63 10.09 -3.02
N LEU A 47 4.68 9.16 -3.20
CA LEU A 47 4.92 7.80 -3.66
C LEU A 47 4.01 7.48 -4.84
N ASP A 48 4.57 6.89 -5.88
CA ASP A 48 3.80 6.17 -6.90
C ASP A 48 3.62 4.73 -6.39
N PHE A 49 2.41 4.19 -6.49
CA PHE A 49 2.04 2.84 -6.09
C PHE A 49 1.49 2.05 -7.27
N LYS A 50 1.85 0.75 -7.33
CA LYS A 50 1.18 -0.27 -8.14
C LYS A 50 0.71 -1.40 -7.24
N ILE A 51 -0.60 -1.57 -7.12
CA ILE A 51 -1.23 -2.53 -6.21
C ILE A 51 -1.73 -3.73 -7.02
N GLY A 52 -1.18 -4.91 -6.74
CA GLY A 52 -1.60 -6.16 -7.37
C GLY A 52 -2.61 -6.92 -6.50
N PHE A 53 -3.78 -7.23 -7.07
CA PHE A 53 -4.82 -8.06 -6.44
C PHE A 53 -4.80 -9.51 -6.91
N SER A 54 -4.54 -9.72 -8.19
CA SER A 54 -4.45 -11.03 -8.83
C SER A 54 -3.37 -10.99 -9.93
N THR A 55 -2.96 -12.15 -10.41
CA THR A 55 -2.05 -12.23 -11.56
C THR A 55 -2.75 -12.00 -12.90
N SER A 56 -4.08 -11.98 -12.92
CA SER A 56 -4.92 -11.88 -14.12
C SER A 56 -5.50 -10.49 -14.36
N SER A 57 -5.34 -9.56 -13.43
CA SER A 57 -5.84 -8.18 -13.53
C SER A 57 -4.67 -7.20 -13.61
N PRO A 58 -4.78 -6.13 -14.40
CA PRO A 58 -3.80 -5.05 -14.36
C PRO A 58 -3.67 -4.49 -12.92
N PRO A 59 -2.46 -4.09 -12.50
CA PRO A 59 -2.28 -3.47 -11.20
C PRO A 59 -3.00 -2.11 -11.15
N ILE A 60 -3.53 -1.76 -9.98
CA ILE A 60 -4.06 -0.42 -9.72
C ILE A 60 -2.90 0.55 -9.57
N GLU A 61 -2.90 1.62 -10.34
CA GLU A 61 -1.90 2.68 -10.26
C GLU A 61 -2.46 3.88 -9.50
N CYS A 62 -1.76 4.31 -8.45
CA CYS A 62 -2.19 5.47 -7.65
C CYS A 62 -1.00 6.23 -7.08
N VAL A 63 -1.23 7.50 -6.73
CA VAL A 63 -0.27 8.34 -6.01
C VAL A 63 -0.74 8.50 -4.58
N GLY A 64 0.20 8.48 -3.64
CA GLY A 64 -0.09 8.84 -2.27
C GLY A 64 1.05 9.59 -1.61
N ILE A 65 0.79 10.01 -0.38
CA ILE A 65 1.74 10.73 0.46
C ILE A 65 1.91 9.99 1.78
N VAL A 66 3.14 9.89 2.26
CA VAL A 66 3.40 9.33 3.59
C VAL A 66 2.83 10.28 4.64
N VAL A 67 1.83 9.83 5.38
CA VAL A 67 1.18 10.61 6.45
C VAL A 67 1.74 10.28 7.83
N ARG A 68 2.36 9.11 7.99
CA ARG A 68 2.94 8.68 9.26
C ARG A 68 4.07 7.69 9.05
N VAL A 69 5.15 7.87 9.79
CA VAL A 69 6.23 6.90 9.96
C VAL A 69 6.32 6.53 11.44
N LYS A 70 6.42 5.24 11.74
CA LYS A 70 6.61 4.71 13.09
C LYS A 70 7.80 3.75 13.10
N GLU A 71 8.81 4.07 13.89
CA GLU A 71 9.90 3.15 14.17
C GLU A 71 9.40 1.96 15.00
N GLN A 72 9.80 0.75 14.60
CA GLN A 72 9.51 -0.45 15.37
C GLN A 72 10.67 -0.68 16.36
N PRO A 73 10.39 -0.72 17.68
CA PRO A 73 11.43 -0.93 18.68
C PRO A 73 12.28 -2.16 18.38
N TYR A 74 13.59 -2.04 18.58
CA TYR A 74 14.55 -3.14 18.44
C TYR A 74 14.70 -3.71 17.02
N THR A 75 14.24 -2.99 15.99
CA THR A 75 14.40 -3.40 14.58
C THR A 75 14.78 -2.21 13.71
N SER A 76 15.36 -2.47 12.53
CA SER A 76 15.58 -1.45 11.49
C SER A 76 14.36 -1.31 10.55
N ILE A 77 13.15 -1.64 11.04
CA ILE A 77 11.91 -1.64 10.26
C ILE A 77 11.05 -0.45 10.67
N PHE A 78 10.50 0.23 9.66
CA PHE A 78 9.57 1.33 9.80
C PHE A 78 8.18 0.88 9.37
N GLY A 79 7.18 1.16 10.21
CA GLY A 79 5.77 1.12 9.82
C GLY A 79 5.41 2.43 9.11
N ILE A 80 4.93 2.34 7.88
CA ILE A 80 4.65 3.49 7.03
C ILE A 80 3.17 3.47 6.67
N ALA A 81 2.46 4.55 7.00
CA ALA A 81 1.11 4.80 6.53
C ALA A 81 1.13 5.87 5.44
N ALA A 82 0.54 5.54 4.29
CA ALA A 82 0.39 6.45 3.17
C ALA A 82 -1.08 6.65 2.82
N ALA A 83 -1.48 7.89 2.58
CA ALA A 83 -2.82 8.23 2.12
C ALA A 83 -2.82 8.41 0.59
N PHE A 84 -3.83 7.89 -0.09
CA PHE A 84 -3.99 8.09 -1.53
C PHE A 84 -4.41 9.52 -1.82
N THR A 85 -3.65 10.20 -2.68
CA THR A 85 -3.92 11.57 -3.14
C THR A 85 -4.47 11.59 -4.56
N LYS A 86 -4.13 10.57 -5.37
CA LYS A 86 -4.65 10.39 -6.73
C LYS A 86 -4.92 8.92 -7.00
N ILE A 87 -6.19 8.58 -7.18
CA ILE A 87 -6.67 7.25 -7.55
C ILE A 87 -7.97 7.41 -8.36
N ASP A 88 -8.17 6.58 -9.38
CA ASP A 88 -9.42 6.58 -10.14
C ASP A 88 -10.58 6.03 -9.27
N GLU A 89 -11.80 6.51 -9.50
CA GLU A 89 -12.97 6.10 -8.71
C GLU A 89 -13.24 4.59 -8.83
N ARG A 90 -13.10 4.02 -10.04
CA ARG A 90 -13.30 2.59 -10.27
C ARG A 90 -12.28 1.77 -9.49
N ASP A 91 -11.03 2.22 -9.49
CA ASP A 91 -9.95 1.55 -8.76
C ASP A 91 -10.17 1.68 -7.24
N ARG A 92 -10.60 2.84 -6.77
CA ARG A 92 -10.96 3.08 -5.36
C ARG A 92 -12.09 2.14 -4.91
N GLU A 93 -13.14 2.00 -5.72
CA GLU A 93 -14.23 1.06 -5.47
C GLU A 93 -13.74 -0.39 -5.42
N MET A 94 -12.82 -0.77 -6.33
CA MET A 94 -12.23 -2.11 -6.36
C MET A 94 -11.43 -2.42 -5.08
N ILE A 95 -10.63 -1.46 -4.60
CA ILE A 95 -9.92 -1.57 -3.32
C ILE A 95 -10.93 -1.76 -2.18
N ASN A 96 -11.95 -0.90 -2.12
CA ASN A 96 -12.94 -0.93 -1.05
C ASN A 96 -13.69 -2.27 -1.00
N LYS A 97 -14.13 -2.76 -2.16
CA LYS A 97 -14.83 -4.04 -2.28
C LYS A 97 -13.94 -5.20 -1.81
N THR A 98 -12.68 -5.20 -2.23
CA THR A 98 -11.74 -6.26 -1.86
C THR A 98 -11.45 -6.25 -0.36
N ALA A 99 -11.27 -5.07 0.25
CA ALA A 99 -11.09 -4.94 1.69
C ALA A 99 -12.29 -5.51 2.47
N LEU A 100 -13.53 -5.20 2.03
CA LEU A 100 -14.75 -5.74 2.63
C LEU A 100 -14.84 -7.27 2.49
N ASP A 101 -14.47 -7.81 1.33
CA ASP A 101 -14.53 -9.26 1.10
C ASP A 101 -13.53 -10.01 1.99
N ILE A 102 -12.32 -9.47 2.20
CA ILE A 102 -11.34 -10.04 3.14
C ILE A 102 -11.88 -10.01 4.58
N SER A 103 -12.42 -8.88 5.04
CA SER A 103 -13.00 -8.79 6.39
C SER A 103 -14.14 -9.78 6.61
N ARG A 104 -14.96 -10.06 5.59
CA ARG A 104 -16.01 -11.07 5.65
C ARG A 104 -15.44 -12.49 5.79
N LEU A 105 -14.40 -12.81 5.04
CA LEU A 105 -13.73 -14.12 5.10
C LEU A 105 -13.10 -14.37 6.47
N GLU A 106 -12.41 -13.39 7.05
CA GLU A 106 -11.81 -13.49 8.38
C GLU A 106 -12.87 -13.75 9.46
N ASN A 107 -13.97 -13.01 9.43
CA ASN A 107 -15.09 -13.20 10.37
C ASN A 107 -15.74 -14.58 10.25
N HIS A 108 -15.87 -15.10 9.03
CA HIS A 108 -16.42 -16.43 8.81
C HIS A 108 -15.47 -17.55 9.29
N ASN A 109 -14.16 -17.40 9.05
CA ASN A 109 -13.16 -18.37 9.50
C ASN A 109 -13.02 -18.38 11.03
N LEU A 110 -13.09 -17.22 11.68
CA LEU A 110 -13.14 -17.13 13.13
C LEU A 110 -14.35 -17.90 13.68
N LYS A 111 -15.55 -17.69 13.12
CA LYS A 111 -16.75 -18.41 13.56
C LYS A 111 -16.64 -19.93 13.41
N ARG A 112 -15.90 -20.44 12.42
CA ARG A 112 -15.67 -21.89 12.25
C ARG A 112 -14.63 -22.46 13.22
N ALA A 113 -13.69 -21.65 13.70
CA ALA A 113 -12.66 -22.11 14.63
C ALA A 113 -13.17 -22.31 16.08
N TYR A 114 -14.36 -21.79 16.40
CA TYR A 114 -14.99 -21.89 17.72
C TYR A 114 -16.24 -22.81 17.75
N VAL A 115 -16.41 -23.68 16.75
CA VAL A 115 -17.48 -24.70 16.69
C VAL A 115 -16.87 -26.09 16.72
#